data_AF-A0A1V6DLV2-F1
#
_entry.id   AF-A0A1V6DLV2-F1
#
_cell.length_a   1.000
_cell.length_b   1.000
_cell.length_c   1.000
_cell.angle_alpha   90.00
_cell.angle_beta   90.00
_cell.angle_gamma   90.00
#
_symmetry.space_group_name_H-M   'P 1'
#
loop_
_entity.id
_entity.type
_entity.pdbx_description
1 polymer ?
#
loop_
_entity_poly.entity_id
_entity_poly.type
_entity_poly.pdbx_seq_one_letter_code
_entity_poly.pdbx_strand_id
1 'polypeptide(L)'
;MLAALGEPPITRRISLRAARTVGACCEALWRTLPMKGEPPMTRFVAEELAKDHWFDLVAARRDLGYAPRVSMAEGTAALVASLLGGK
;
A
#
# COMPACT_ATOMS: atom_id res chain seq x y z
N MET A 1 -11.88 4.77 -2.88
CA MET A 1 -11.91 3.31 -3.11
C MET A 1 -12.62 2.57 -1.99
N LEU A 2 -12.13 2.57 -0.73
CA LEU A 2 -12.80 1.86 0.39
C LEU A 2 -14.28 2.21 0.55
N ALA A 3 -14.60 3.50 0.56
CA ALA A 3 -15.99 3.96 0.59
C ALA A 3 -16.84 3.47 -0.60
N ALA A 4 -16.24 3.31 -1.78
CA ALA A 4 -16.92 2.78 -2.96
C ALA A 4 -17.19 1.26 -2.87
N LEU A 5 -16.47 0.57 -1.98
CA LEU A 5 -16.69 -0.84 -1.65
C LEU A 5 -17.61 -1.02 -0.42
N GLY A 6 -18.11 0.07 0.16
CA GLY A 6 -18.92 0.06 1.38
C GLY A 6 -18.12 -0.08 2.69
N GLU A 7 -16.79 -0.01 2.62
CA GLU A 7 -15.91 -0.14 3.79
C GLU A 7 -15.69 1.20 4.50
N PRO A 8 -15.66 1.24 5.84
CA PRO A 8 -15.44 2.46 6.59
C PRO A 8 -14.03 3.02 6.35
N PRO A 9 -13.85 4.36 6.40
CA PRO A 9 -12.55 4.97 6.23
C PRO A 9 -11.58 4.57 7.36
N ILE A 10 -10.31 4.39 7.02
CA ILE A 10 -9.26 4.15 8.03
C ILE A 10 -9.00 5.46 8.78
N THR A 11 -9.40 5.49 10.05
CA THR A 11 -9.22 6.67 10.93
C THR A 11 -8.02 6.57 11.86
N ARG A 12 -7.51 5.36 12.10
CA ARG A 12 -6.39 5.12 13.00
C ARG A 12 -5.07 5.45 12.31
N ARG A 13 -4.18 6.10 13.05
CA ARG A 13 -2.83 6.48 12.60
C ARG A 13 -1.83 6.22 13.72
N ILE A 14 -0.63 5.82 13.33
CA ILE A 14 0.54 5.71 14.22
C ILE A 14 1.72 6.44 13.58
N SER A 15 2.65 6.93 14.39
CA SER A 15 3.85 7.57 13.86
C SER A 15 4.80 6.53 13.23
N LEU A 16 5.60 6.95 12.24
CA LEU A 16 6.62 6.08 11.64
C LEU A 16 7.57 5.48 12.69
N ARG A 17 7.97 6.28 13.70
CA ARG A 17 8.81 5.79 14.78
C ARG A 17 8.15 4.64 15.54
N ALA A 18 6.86 4.78 15.89
CA ALA A 18 6.12 3.71 16.56
C ALA A 18 6.00 2.47 15.66
N ALA A 19 5.64 2.65 14.39
CA ALA A 19 5.52 1.55 13.42
C ALA A 19 6.83 0.78 13.24
N ARG A 20 7.97 1.49 13.13
CA ARG A 20 9.30 0.88 13.02
C ARG A 20 9.69 0.09 14.27
N THR A 21 9.39 0.61 15.46
CA THR A 21 9.64 -0.13 16.72
C THR A 21 8.81 -1.41 16.77
N VAL A 22 7.53 -1.35 16.41
CA VAL A 22 6.66 -2.55 16.34
C VAL A 22 7.24 -3.56 15.35
N GLY A 23 7.64 -3.12 14.15
CA GLY A 23 8.28 -3.99 13.16
C GLY A 23 9.56 -4.65 13.69
N ALA A 24 10.40 -3.91 14.41
CA ALA A 24 11.60 -4.47 15.02
C ALA A 24 11.29 -5.55 16.08
N CYS A 25 10.27 -5.32 16.92
CA CYS A 25 9.83 -6.29 17.92
C CYS A 25 9.25 -7.55 17.26
N CYS A 26 8.41 -7.40 16.24
CA CYS A 26 7.87 -8.53 15.48
C CYS A 26 8.98 -9.35 14.83
N GLU A 27 9.92 -8.70 14.12
CA GLU A 27 11.05 -9.39 13.51
C GLU A 27 11.91 -10.14 14.54
N ALA A 28 12.18 -9.52 15.70
CA ALA A 28 12.95 -10.16 16.76
C ALA A 28 12.21 -11.40 17.30
N LEU A 29 10.90 -11.29 17.55
CA LEU A 29 10.09 -12.38 18.07
C LEU A 29 9.99 -13.55 17.08
N TRP A 30 9.81 -13.27 15.79
CA TRP A 30 9.76 -14.30 14.75
C TRP A 30 11.12 -14.95 14.48
N ARG A 31 12.23 -14.27 14.79
CA ARG A 31 13.58 -14.85 14.69
C ARG A 31 13.93 -15.72 15.90
N THR A 32 13.39 -15.43 17.08
CA THR A 32 13.75 -16.13 18.33
C THR A 32 12.76 -17.23 18.72
N LEU A 33 11.49 -17.10 18.38
CA LEU A 33 10.46 -18.11 18.66
C LEU A 33 10.15 -18.94 17.41
N PRO A 34 9.75 -20.21 17.55
CA PRO A 34 9.33 -21.06 16.43
C PRO A 34 7.92 -20.69 15.94
N MET A 35 7.75 -19.44 15.52
CA MET A 35 6.50 -18.90 15.01
C MET A 35 6.38 -19.28 13.53
N LYS A 36 5.20 -19.78 13.14
CA LYS A 36 4.92 -20.14 11.74
C LYS A 36 4.46 -18.91 10.96
N GLY A 37 4.86 -18.82 9.70
CA GLY A 37 4.46 -17.74 8.79
C GLY A 37 5.31 -16.48 8.91
N GLU A 38 4.81 -15.38 8.36
CA GLU A 38 5.52 -14.10 8.28
C GLU A 38 5.12 -13.16 9.44
N PRO A 39 6.04 -12.29 9.90
CA PRO A 39 5.71 -11.28 10.89
C PRO A 39 4.66 -10.30 10.34
N PRO A 40 3.63 -9.94 11.14
CA PRO A 40 2.52 -9.07 10.71
C PRO A 40 2.95 -7.63 10.41
N MET A 41 4.12 -7.23 10.90
CA MET A 41 4.74 -5.94 10.64
C MET A 41 6.24 -6.13 10.54
N THR A 42 6.86 -5.52 9.55
CA THR A 42 8.31 -5.40 9.43
C THR A 42 8.71 -3.94 9.38
N ARG A 43 9.98 -3.65 9.65
CA ARG A 43 10.55 -2.31 9.45
C ARG A 43 10.43 -1.88 7.99
N PHE A 44 10.49 -2.82 7.04
CA PHE A 44 10.27 -2.56 5.61
C PHE A 44 8.84 -2.08 5.34
N VAL A 45 7.82 -2.84 5.80
CA VAL A 45 6.41 -2.45 5.65
C VAL A 45 6.13 -1.08 6.28
N ALA A 46 6.73 -0.79 7.44
CA ALA A 46 6.59 0.51 8.08
C ALA A 46 7.13 1.67 7.22
N GLU A 47 8.23 1.46 6.51
CA GLU A 47 8.85 2.46 5.63
C GLU A 47 8.07 2.64 4.31
N GLU A 48 7.65 1.53 3.69
CA GLU A 48 6.87 1.54 2.44
C GLU A 48 5.55 2.30 2.58
N LEU A 49 4.87 2.13 3.72
CA LEU A 49 3.58 2.75 3.99
C LEU A 49 3.68 4.20 4.48
N ALA A 50 4.82 4.61 5.04
CA ALA A 50 4.97 5.94 5.62
C ALA A 50 5.55 6.96 4.64
N LYS A 51 6.20 6.50 3.56
CA LYS A 51 6.82 7.36 2.56
C LYS A 51 5.94 7.45 1.32
N ASP A 52 5.90 8.64 0.73
CA ASP A 52 5.22 8.85 -0.54
C ASP A 52 6.07 8.28 -1.68
N HIS A 53 5.52 7.33 -2.41
CA HIS A 53 6.14 6.73 -3.59
C HIS A 53 5.34 7.13 -4.82
N TRP A 54 5.90 8.04 -5.62
CA TRP A 54 5.28 8.51 -6.86
C TRP A 54 6.31 8.58 -7.99
N PHE A 55 5.83 8.42 -9.21
CA PHE A 55 6.64 8.51 -10.42
C PHE A 55 6.33 9.80 -11.16
N ASP A 56 7.37 10.55 -11.52
CA ASP A 56 7.25 11.67 -12.44
C ASP A 56 7.23 11.15 -13.89
N LEU A 57 6.14 11.44 -14.60
CA LEU A 57 5.94 11.02 -15.99
C LEU A 57 6.47 12.03 -17.01
N VAL A 58 7.07 13.15 -16.59
CA VAL A 58 7.57 14.21 -17.50
C VAL A 58 8.58 13.67 -18.51
N ALA A 59 9.59 12.89 -18.06
CA ALA A 59 10.59 12.32 -18.96
C ALA A 59 9.96 11.31 -19.93
N ALA A 60 9.08 10.43 -19.43
CA ALA A 60 8.38 9.45 -20.26
C ALA A 60 7.50 10.13 -21.34
N ARG A 61 6.84 11.24 -20.99
CA ARG A 61 6.05 12.04 -21.93
C ARG A 61 6.92 12.67 -23.02
N ARG A 62 8.04 13.27 -22.62
CA ARG A 62 8.95 13.96 -23.55
C ARG A 62 9.65 13.00 -24.51
N ASP A 63 10.23 11.94 -23.97
CA ASP A 63 11.17 11.09 -24.72
C ASP A 63 10.47 9.94 -25.45
N LEU A 64 9.35 9.46 -24.91
CA LEU A 64 8.61 8.31 -25.44
C LEU A 64 7.24 8.68 -25.99
N GLY A 65 6.83 9.96 -25.91
CA GLY A 65 5.46 10.37 -26.24
C GLY A 65 4.41 9.71 -25.35
N TYR A 66 4.81 9.26 -24.15
CA TYR A 66 3.94 8.44 -23.30
C TYR A 66 2.70 9.21 -22.85
N ALA A 67 1.52 8.65 -23.10
CA ALA A 67 0.26 9.11 -22.53
C ALA A 67 -0.45 7.94 -21.83
N PRO A 68 -0.90 8.10 -20.57
CA PRO A 68 -1.70 7.07 -19.92
C PRO A 68 -2.96 6.78 -20.74
N ARG A 69 -3.14 5.51 -21.14
CA ARG A 69 -4.35 5.06 -21.87
C ARG A 69 -5.57 4.97 -20.98
N VAL A 70 -5.37 4.79 -19.68
CA VAL A 70 -6.39 4.71 -18.65
C VAL A 70 -5.96 5.65 -17.55
N SER A 71 -6.84 6.56 -17.17
CA SER A 71 -6.60 7.46 -16.05
C SER A 71 -6.70 6.71 -14.71
N MET A 72 -6.12 7.27 -13.65
CA MET A 72 -6.26 6.69 -12.30
C MET A 72 -7.73 6.59 -11.87
N ALA A 73 -8.57 7.54 -12.28
CA ALA A 73 -10.01 7.51 -11.97
C ALA A 73 -10.73 6.35 -12.67
N GLU A 74 -10.52 6.19 -13.98
CA GLU A 74 -11.09 5.09 -14.76
C GLU A 74 -10.61 3.73 -14.27
N GLY A 75 -9.29 3.59 -14.04
CA GLY A 75 -8.71 2.35 -13.52
C GLY A 75 -9.25 1.98 -12.14
N THR A 76 -9.40 2.96 -11.24
CA THR A 76 -9.97 2.73 -9.91
C THR A 76 -11.45 2.33 -10.01
N ALA A 77 -12.23 2.96 -10.89
CA ALA A 77 -13.63 2.62 -11.08
C ALA A 77 -13.81 1.20 -11.65
N ALA A 78 -13.01 0.82 -12.65
CA ALA A 78 -13.02 -0.53 -13.22
C ALA A 78 -12.64 -1.59 -12.18
N LEU A 79 -11.64 -1.32 -11.34
CA LEU A 79 -11.24 -2.21 -10.25
C LEU A 79 -12.37 -2.39 -9.22
N VAL A 80 -13.02 -1.30 -8.80
CA VAL A 80 -14.16 -1.36 -7.88
C VAL A 80 -15.30 -2.18 -8.47
N ALA A 81 -15.64 -1.97 -9.74
CA ALA A 81 -16.68 -2.74 -10.43
C ALA A 81 -16.36 -4.24 -10.47
N SER A 82 -15.10 -4.59 -10.77
CA SER A 82 -14.65 -5.99 -10.78
C SER A 82 -14.74 -6.66 -9.40
N LEU A 83 -14.34 -5.96 -8.33
CA LEU A 83 -14.41 -6.49 -6.96
C LEU A 83 -15.85 -6.66 -6.45
N LEU A 84 -16.79 -5.87 -6.95
CA LEU A 84 -18.21 -6.00 -6.63
C LEU A 84 -18.91 -7.09 -7.46
N GLY A 85 -18.52 -7.27 -8.72
CA GLY A 85 -19.09 -8.29 -9.61
C GLY A 85 -18.52 -9.69 -9.45
N GLY A 86 -17.38 -9.84 -8.76
CA GLY A 86 -16.78 -11.14 -8.40
C GLY A 86 -17.20 -11.69 -7.04
N LYS A 87 -18.18 -11.06 -6.37
CA LYS A 87 -18.85 -11.60 -5.17
C LYS A 87 -20.04 -12.48 -5.55
#